data_AF-A0A8H6Z6H8-F1
#
_entry.id   AF-A0A8H6Z6H8-F1
#
_cell.length_a   1.000
_cell.length_b   1.000
_cell.length_c   1.000
_cell.angle_alpha   90.00
_cell.angle_beta   90.00
_cell.angle_gamma   90.00
#
_symmetry.space_group_name_H-M   'P 1'
#
loop_
_entity.id
_entity.type
_entity.pdbx_description
1 polymer ?
#
loop_
_entity_poly.entity_id
_entity_poly.type
_entity_poly.pdbx_seq_one_letter_code
_entity_poly.pdbx_strand_id
1 'polypeptide(L)'
;MSSNSTSVPLLPDSEKFDGTGYSSFKTKILALAKARGLGGYLDGTIHKPTAPTTGGTAQTTVLPSDPTSLYSLKPSHDEWIHRDAFAMALLILNVKNPVGLGLKVDGTAAEAMQSLEDNHNKVTEMGLVNALHNLHTAYLVPGTPLSEHVSRLRTLWQVANDMGAKIDVTFRTISISLL
;
A
#
# COMPACT_ATOMS: atom_id res chain seq x y z
N MET A 1 -20.79 24.49 -5.62
CA MET A 1 -19.44 24.51 -5.00
C MET A 1 -19.17 23.12 -4.48
N SER A 2 -18.46 22.28 -5.25
CA SER A 2 -18.13 20.92 -4.81
C SER A 2 -16.96 21.00 -3.86
N SER A 3 -17.22 20.76 -2.58
CA SER A 3 -16.20 20.56 -1.56
C SER A 3 -15.45 19.26 -1.87
N ASN A 4 -14.36 19.37 -2.65
CA ASN A 4 -13.38 18.29 -2.73
C ASN A 4 -12.80 18.10 -1.33
N SER A 5 -13.24 17.05 -0.63
CA SER A 5 -12.70 16.69 0.67
C SER A 5 -11.22 16.31 0.50
N THR A 6 -10.35 17.25 0.88
CA THR A 6 -8.88 17.10 0.91
C THR A 6 -8.41 16.32 2.15
N SER A 7 -9.24 15.44 2.70
CA SER A 7 -8.86 14.60 3.83
C SER A 7 -8.11 13.37 3.36
N VAL A 8 -7.00 13.04 4.03
CA VAL A 8 -6.25 11.80 3.78
C VAL A 8 -7.11 10.62 4.20
N PRO A 9 -7.35 9.64 3.32
CA PRO A 9 -8.08 8.42 3.68
C PRO A 9 -7.40 7.64 4.80
N LEU A 10 -8.19 7.23 5.80
CA LEU A 10 -7.72 6.43 6.93
C LEU A 10 -8.41 5.07 6.92
N LEU A 11 -7.62 4.03 7.09
CA LEU A 11 -8.08 2.70 7.45
C LEU A 11 -8.54 2.70 8.91
N PRO A 12 -9.51 1.84 9.27
CA PRO A 12 -9.81 1.54 10.67
C PRO A 12 -8.53 1.16 11.42
N ASP A 13 -8.44 1.50 12.72
CA ASP A 13 -7.23 1.25 13.50
C ASP A 13 -6.81 -0.23 13.55
N SER A 14 -7.79 -1.14 13.45
CA SER A 14 -7.57 -2.60 13.34
C SER A 14 -6.94 -3.02 12.01
N GLU A 15 -7.03 -2.19 10.97
CA GLU A 15 -6.54 -2.47 9.62
C GLU A 15 -5.27 -1.69 9.24
N LYS A 16 -4.83 -0.76 10.10
CA LYS A 16 -3.56 -0.05 9.92
C LYS A 16 -2.40 -1.05 10.00
N PHE A 17 -1.40 -0.83 9.16
CA PHE A 17 -0.23 -1.69 9.11
C PHE A 17 0.54 -1.67 10.42
N ASP A 18 0.72 -2.85 11.00
CA ASP A 18 1.43 -3.06 12.26
C ASP A 18 2.69 -3.91 12.11
N GLY A 19 3.10 -4.18 10.85
CA GLY A 19 4.19 -5.08 10.52
C GLY A 19 3.73 -6.46 10.02
N THR A 20 2.44 -6.78 10.15
CA THR A 20 1.88 -8.04 9.65
C THR A 20 0.93 -7.84 8.46
N GLY A 21 0.82 -8.85 7.60
CA GLY A 21 -0.13 -8.82 6.48
C GLY A 21 0.16 -7.77 5.41
N TYR A 22 1.45 -7.50 5.12
CA TYR A 22 1.88 -6.45 4.19
C TYR A 22 1.17 -6.50 2.82
N SER A 23 0.97 -7.68 2.24
CA SER A 23 0.25 -7.88 0.97
C SER A 23 -1.19 -7.31 1.01
N SER A 24 -1.92 -7.55 2.10
CA SER A 24 -3.27 -7.02 2.29
C SER A 24 -3.26 -5.49 2.46
N PHE A 25 -2.35 -4.99 3.29
CA PHE A 25 -2.15 -3.55 3.47
C PHE A 25 -1.83 -2.83 2.16
N LYS A 26 -0.83 -3.33 1.41
CA LYS A 26 -0.40 -2.79 0.11
C LYS A 26 -1.58 -2.71 -0.86
N THR A 27 -2.39 -3.77 -0.92
CA THR A 27 -3.59 -3.80 -1.76
C THR A 27 -4.58 -2.68 -1.41
N LYS A 28 -4.87 -2.50 -0.11
CA LYS A 28 -5.81 -1.46 0.38
C LYS A 28 -5.27 -0.05 0.12
N ILE A 29 -4.01 0.20 0.44
CA ILE A 29 -3.39 1.52 0.23
C ILE A 29 -3.31 1.90 -1.24
N LEU A 30 -2.94 0.97 -2.12
CA LEU A 30 -2.91 1.23 -3.55
C LEU A 30 -4.31 1.54 -4.09
N ALA A 31 -5.35 0.86 -3.60
CA ALA A 31 -6.73 1.17 -3.97
C ALA A 31 -7.16 2.58 -3.52
N LEU A 32 -6.86 2.96 -2.28
CA LEU A 32 -7.14 4.29 -1.74
C LEU A 32 -6.38 5.39 -2.49
N ALA A 33 -5.11 5.16 -2.80
CA ALA A 33 -4.28 6.10 -3.55
C ALA A 33 -4.81 6.30 -4.98
N LYS A 34 -5.13 5.22 -5.69
CA LYS A 34 -5.70 5.28 -7.05
C LYS A 34 -7.03 6.02 -7.08
N ALA A 35 -7.90 5.81 -6.09
CA ALA A 35 -9.17 6.53 -5.95
C ALA A 35 -8.99 8.05 -5.78
N ARG A 36 -7.79 8.52 -5.40
CA ARG A 36 -7.45 9.93 -5.23
C ARG A 36 -6.46 10.46 -6.26
N GLY A 37 -6.12 9.69 -7.30
CA GLY A 37 -5.14 10.09 -8.32
C GLY A 37 -3.68 10.09 -7.82
N LEU A 38 -3.41 9.48 -6.66
CA LEU A 38 -2.09 9.46 -6.02
C LEU A 38 -1.26 8.22 -6.38
N GLY A 39 -1.85 7.24 -7.07
CA GLY A 39 -1.19 5.96 -7.37
C GLY A 39 0.19 6.15 -8.02
N GLY A 40 0.29 7.09 -8.96
CA GLY A 40 1.54 7.39 -9.67
C GLY A 40 2.65 8.01 -8.82
N TYR A 41 2.31 8.55 -7.65
CA TYR A 41 3.27 9.09 -6.68
C TYR A 41 3.78 7.99 -5.73
N LEU A 42 2.98 6.95 -5.47
CA LEU A 42 3.39 5.80 -4.67
C LEU A 42 4.23 4.79 -5.44
N ASP A 43 3.98 4.61 -6.75
CA ASP A 43 4.77 3.72 -7.61
C ASP A 43 5.96 4.44 -8.29
N GLY A 44 6.04 5.77 -8.16
CA GLY A 44 7.10 6.60 -8.71
C GLY A 44 6.99 6.85 -10.23
N THR A 45 5.88 6.50 -10.87
CA THR A 45 5.66 6.76 -12.31
C THR A 45 5.45 8.23 -12.64
N ILE A 46 5.02 9.06 -11.69
CA ILE A 46 4.91 10.52 -11.85
C ILE A 46 6.17 11.16 -11.24
N HIS A 47 7.12 11.50 -12.10
CA HIS A 47 8.37 12.14 -11.69
C HIS A 47 8.20 13.61 -11.36
N LYS A 48 9.02 14.11 -10.42
CA LYS A 48 9.09 15.52 -10.06
C LYS A 48 9.47 16.38 -11.27
N PRO A 49 8.61 17.31 -11.72
CA PRO A 49 8.97 18.24 -12.78
C PRO A 49 10.13 19.15 -12.37
N THR A 50 10.92 19.61 -13.34
CA THR A 50 11.96 20.63 -13.10
C THR A 50 11.32 21.91 -12.57
N ALA A 51 11.93 22.52 -11.55
CA ALA A 51 11.46 23.79 -11.02
C ALA A 51 11.51 24.87 -12.11
N PRO A 52 10.53 25.78 -12.20
CA PRO A 52 10.61 26.91 -13.11
C PRO A 52 11.86 27.74 -12.77
N THR A 53 12.79 27.85 -13.71
CA THR A 53 13.97 28.70 -13.56
C THR A 53 13.55 30.16 -13.62
N THR A 54 13.76 30.91 -12.54
CA THR A 54 13.68 32.37 -12.48
C THR A 54 14.85 32.99 -13.26
N GLY A 55 14.79 32.90 -14.60
CA GLY A 55 15.66 33.66 -15.48
C GLY A 55 15.13 35.09 -15.60
N GLY A 56 15.86 36.06 -15.05
CA GLY A 56 15.46 37.47 -15.10
C GLY A 56 15.44 38.02 -16.53
N THR A 57 14.26 38.43 -17.00
CA THR A 57 14.03 39.63 -17.83
C THR A 57 12.52 39.86 -17.97
N ALA A 58 12.09 41.10 -17.71
CA ALA A 58 10.73 41.66 -17.84
C ALA A 58 9.60 40.99 -17.02
N GLN A 59 9.05 41.77 -16.07
CA GLN A 59 7.77 41.51 -15.41
C GLN A 59 6.63 41.47 -16.46
N THR A 60 6.39 40.32 -17.05
CA THR A 60 5.07 39.98 -17.56
C THR A 60 4.32 39.39 -16.38
N THR A 61 3.20 40.00 -15.98
CA THR A 61 2.31 39.47 -14.94
C THR A 61 1.80 38.11 -15.39
N VAL A 62 2.51 37.02 -15.03
CA VAL A 62 2.12 35.66 -15.38
C VAL A 62 0.90 35.34 -14.53
N LEU A 63 -0.27 35.26 -15.17
CA LEU A 63 -1.47 34.74 -14.55
C LEU A 63 -1.13 33.36 -13.95
N PRO A 64 -1.56 33.03 -12.72
CA PRO A 64 -1.31 31.70 -12.16
C PRO A 64 -1.79 30.65 -13.17
N SER A 65 -0.92 29.68 -13.48
CA SER A 65 -1.26 28.60 -14.40
C SER A 65 -2.53 27.92 -13.91
N ASP A 66 -3.47 27.64 -14.82
CA ASP A 66 -4.69 26.93 -14.44
C ASP A 66 -4.32 25.61 -13.74
N PRO A 67 -4.98 25.28 -12.60
CA PRO A 67 -4.67 24.09 -11.85
C PRO A 67 -4.86 22.85 -12.72
N THR A 68 -3.85 21.98 -12.75
CA THR A 68 -3.97 20.73 -13.50
C THR A 68 -4.96 19.80 -12.81
N SER A 69 -5.64 18.97 -13.60
CA SER A 69 -6.50 17.91 -13.05
C SER A 69 -5.74 17.05 -12.03
N LEU A 70 -6.42 16.63 -10.96
CA LEU A 70 -5.86 15.72 -9.95
C LEU A 70 -5.35 14.41 -10.56
N TYR A 71 -5.94 13.99 -11.68
CA TYR A 71 -5.55 12.80 -12.44
C TYR A 71 -4.53 13.07 -13.54
N SER A 72 -4.00 14.29 -13.64
CA SER A 72 -2.94 14.62 -14.59
C SER A 72 -1.65 13.89 -14.22
N LEU A 73 -1.03 13.27 -15.22
CA LEU A 73 0.31 12.67 -15.12
C LEU A 73 1.43 13.70 -15.30
N LYS A 74 1.09 14.96 -15.56
CA LYS A 74 2.02 16.07 -15.77
C LYS A 74 1.61 17.24 -14.87
N PRO A 75 1.77 17.11 -13.54
CA PRO A 75 1.54 18.23 -12.63
C PRO A 75 2.59 19.33 -12.84
N SER A 76 2.31 20.54 -12.34
CA SER A 76 3.36 21.53 -12.14
C SER A 76 4.32 21.09 -11.02
N HIS A 77 5.46 21.79 -10.88
CA HIS A 77 6.41 21.51 -9.81
C HIS A 77 5.78 21.60 -8.41
N ASP A 78 5.03 22.67 -8.16
CA ASP A 78 4.39 22.90 -6.86
C ASP A 78 3.24 21.92 -6.61
N GLU A 79 2.46 21.61 -7.64
CA GLU A 79 1.40 20.60 -7.55
C GLU A 79 1.98 19.22 -7.24
N TRP A 80 3.11 18.87 -7.86
CA TRP A 80 3.80 17.61 -7.60
C TRP A 80 4.21 17.51 -6.13
N ILE A 81 4.82 18.57 -5.55
CA ILE A 81 5.23 18.59 -4.14
C ILE A 81 4.03 18.37 -3.22
N HIS A 82 2.91 19.05 -3.47
CA HIS A 82 1.71 18.90 -2.64
C HIS A 82 1.11 17.49 -2.74
N ARG A 83 1.07 16.92 -3.96
CA ARG A 83 0.50 15.59 -4.19
C ARG A 83 1.40 14.47 -3.65
N ASP A 84 2.72 14.61 -3.75
CA ASP A 84 3.69 13.70 -3.14
C ASP A 84 3.60 13.74 -1.61
N ALA A 85 3.54 14.94 -1.01
CA ALA A 85 3.34 15.08 0.44
C ALA A 85 2.01 14.45 0.91
N PHE A 86 0.96 14.56 0.09
CA PHE A 86 -0.34 13.94 0.39
C PHE A 86 -0.29 12.40 0.28
N ALA A 87 0.47 11.86 -0.69
CA ALA A 87 0.74 10.43 -0.80
C ALA A 87 1.60 9.92 0.37
N MET A 88 2.60 10.69 0.82
CA MET A 88 3.39 10.38 2.02
C MET A 88 2.51 10.36 3.28
N ALA A 89 1.62 11.34 3.44
CA ALA A 89 0.68 11.37 4.56
C ALA A 89 -0.26 10.15 4.57
N LEU A 90 -0.68 9.67 3.40
CA LEU A 90 -1.46 8.43 3.27
C LEU A 90 -0.70 7.23 3.86
N LEU A 91 0.61 7.12 3.64
CA LEU A 91 1.43 6.04 4.21
C LEU A 91 1.60 6.22 5.73
N ILE A 92 2.08 7.40 6.16
CA ILE A 92 2.38 7.68 7.57
C ILE A 92 1.16 7.45 8.47
N LEU A 93 -0.03 7.91 8.06
CA LEU A 93 -1.23 7.83 8.88
C LEU A 93 -1.86 6.42 8.92
N ASN A 94 -1.50 5.54 7.98
CA ASN A 94 -2.01 4.18 7.90
C ASN A 94 -1.00 3.12 8.37
N VAL A 95 0.12 3.54 8.94
CA VAL A 95 1.14 2.68 9.55
C VAL A 95 1.26 3.04 11.03
N LYS A 96 1.13 2.06 11.93
CA LYS A 96 1.07 2.32 13.39
C LYS A 96 2.38 2.84 13.98
N ASN A 97 3.51 2.32 13.51
CA ASN A 97 4.85 2.75 13.92
C ASN A 97 5.72 2.94 12.67
N PRO A 98 5.56 4.06 11.93
CA PRO A 98 6.19 4.25 10.63
C PRO A 98 7.71 4.04 10.66
N VAL A 99 8.40 4.69 11.58
CA VAL A 99 9.86 4.60 11.71
C VAL A 99 10.29 3.21 12.17
N GLY A 100 9.63 2.63 13.18
CA GLY A 100 9.97 1.30 13.69
C GLY A 100 9.68 0.17 12.72
N LEU A 101 8.79 0.38 11.76
CA LEU A 101 8.48 -0.55 10.67
C LEU A 101 9.29 -0.27 9.40
N GLY A 102 10.27 0.63 9.44
CA GLY A 102 11.18 0.89 8.32
C GLY A 102 10.57 1.72 7.19
N LEU A 103 9.55 2.53 7.47
CA LEU A 103 9.06 3.55 6.53
C LEU A 103 10.08 4.69 6.44
N LYS A 104 10.56 4.97 5.23
CA LYS A 104 11.44 6.11 4.96
C LYS A 104 10.61 7.39 4.83
N VAL A 105 10.69 8.29 5.81
CA VAL A 105 9.85 9.51 5.88
C VAL A 105 10.54 10.78 5.39
N ASP A 106 11.84 10.71 5.07
CA ASP A 106 12.68 11.83 4.64
C ASP A 106 12.84 11.96 3.11
N GLY A 107 12.12 11.12 2.35
CA GLY A 107 12.15 11.09 0.88
C GLY A 107 10.78 11.35 0.26
N THR A 108 10.63 10.87 -0.97
CA THR A 108 9.38 10.86 -1.73
C THR A 108 8.43 9.77 -1.23
N ALA A 109 7.14 9.89 -1.55
CA ALA A 109 6.18 8.84 -1.20
C ALA A 109 6.50 7.50 -1.88
N ALA A 110 7.09 7.53 -3.08
CA ALA A 110 7.59 6.35 -3.77
C ALA A 110 8.72 5.65 -3.00
N GLU A 111 9.70 6.40 -2.50
CA GLU A 111 10.79 5.84 -1.69
C GLU A 111 10.27 5.25 -0.37
N ALA A 112 9.27 5.87 0.25
CA ALA A 112 8.62 5.35 1.44
C ALA A 112 7.88 4.03 1.16
N MET A 113 7.15 3.95 0.04
CA MET A 113 6.47 2.73 -0.38
C MET A 113 7.48 1.61 -0.68
N GLN A 114 8.59 1.93 -1.36
CA GLN A 114 9.66 1.00 -1.65
C GLN A 114 10.34 0.48 -0.38
N SER A 115 10.56 1.34 0.63
CA SER A 115 11.20 0.91 1.88
C SER A 115 10.33 -0.08 2.66
N LEU A 116 9.00 0.08 2.64
CA LEU A 116 8.11 -0.93 3.21
C LEU A 116 8.15 -2.24 2.42
N GLU A 117 8.21 -2.15 1.09
CA GLU A 117 8.33 -3.34 0.23
C GLU A 117 9.62 -4.10 0.51
N ASP A 118 10.75 -3.41 0.60
CA ASP A 118 12.04 -4.04 0.87
C ASP A 118 12.11 -4.68 2.27
N ASN A 119 11.35 -4.16 3.24
CA ASN A 119 11.36 -4.66 4.62
C ASN A 119 10.33 -5.77 4.85
N HIS A 120 9.16 -5.72 4.20
CA HIS A 120 8.00 -6.56 4.53
C HIS A 120 7.49 -7.42 3.38
N ASN A 121 7.97 -7.19 2.16
CA ASN A 121 7.72 -8.06 1.01
C ASN A 121 8.81 -9.13 0.84
N LYS A 122 9.71 -9.28 1.83
CA LYS A 122 10.70 -10.35 1.84
C LYS A 122 10.06 -11.64 2.31
N VAL A 123 10.06 -12.62 1.41
CA VAL A 123 9.95 -14.03 1.78
C VAL A 123 11.12 -14.37 2.70
N THR A 124 10.88 -14.50 3.99
CA THR A 124 11.87 -15.06 4.92
C THR A 124 11.59 -16.55 5.06
N GLU A 125 12.63 -17.38 5.13
CA GLU A 125 12.46 -18.84 5.34
C GLU A 125 11.63 -19.13 6.59
N MET A 126 11.86 -18.38 7.67
CA MET A 126 11.08 -18.52 8.91
C MET A 126 9.63 -18.04 8.75
N GLY A 127 9.39 -16.97 7.97
CA GLY A 127 8.05 -16.50 7.63
C GLY A 127 7.27 -17.52 6.79
N LEU A 128 7.94 -18.15 5.83
CA LEU A 128 7.39 -19.25 5.05
C LEU A 128 7.07 -20.46 5.94
N VAL A 129 7.99 -20.88 6.82
CA VAL A 129 7.78 -21.98 7.75
C VAL A 129 6.60 -21.71 8.68
N ASN A 130 6.48 -20.50 9.24
CA ASN A 130 5.34 -20.12 10.07
C ASN A 130 4.02 -20.09 9.28
N ALA A 131 4.02 -19.56 8.06
CA ALA A 131 2.83 -19.53 7.21
C ALA A 131 2.36 -20.94 6.86
N LEU A 132 3.29 -21.83 6.51
CA LEU A 132 3.02 -23.26 6.28
C LEU A 132 2.51 -23.95 7.53
N HIS A 133 3.13 -23.71 8.69
CA HIS A 133 2.69 -24.26 9.96
C HIS A 133 1.25 -23.84 10.27
N ASN A 134 0.94 -22.55 10.20
CA ASN A 134 -0.40 -22.02 10.45
C ASN A 134 -1.45 -22.59 9.48
N LEU A 135 -1.08 -22.80 8.21
CA LEU A 135 -1.97 -23.44 7.23
C LEU A 135 -2.22 -24.92 7.58
N HIS A 136 -1.17 -25.68 7.91
CA HIS A 136 -1.26 -27.11 8.21
C HIS A 136 -1.88 -27.43 9.58
N THR A 137 -2.01 -26.45 10.47
CA THR A 137 -2.63 -26.63 11.80
C THR A 137 -3.99 -25.95 11.94
N ALA A 138 -4.53 -25.38 10.86
CA ALA A 138 -5.84 -24.73 10.86
C ALA A 138 -6.97 -25.75 10.78
N TYR A 139 -7.14 -26.58 11.81
CA TYR A 139 -8.23 -27.54 11.91
C TYR A 139 -9.61 -26.87 12.06
N LEU A 140 -10.66 -27.56 11.59
CA LEU A 140 -12.04 -27.15 11.81
C LEU A 140 -12.35 -27.14 13.31
N VAL A 141 -12.82 -25.99 13.80
CA VAL A 141 -13.23 -25.85 15.20
C VAL A 141 -14.69 -26.28 15.33
N PRO A 142 -15.06 -27.09 16.33
CA PRO A 142 -16.44 -27.50 16.56
C PRO A 142 -17.37 -26.29 16.69
N GLY A 143 -18.45 -26.27 15.90
CA GLY A 143 -19.43 -25.20 15.88
C GLY A 143 -19.15 -24.06 14.89
N THR A 144 -18.00 -24.04 14.21
CA THR A 144 -17.73 -23.07 13.14
C THR A 144 -18.38 -23.52 11.83
N PRO A 145 -19.10 -22.64 11.11
CA PRO A 145 -19.62 -22.96 9.78
C PRO A 145 -18.50 -23.33 8.80
N LEU A 146 -18.74 -24.34 7.96
CA LEU A 146 -17.75 -24.80 6.98
C LEU A 146 -17.33 -23.68 6.01
N SER A 147 -18.25 -22.79 5.63
CA SER A 147 -17.96 -21.65 4.75
C SER A 147 -16.95 -20.67 5.36
N GLU A 148 -17.05 -20.43 6.67
CA GLU A 148 -16.13 -19.58 7.42
C GLU A 148 -14.75 -20.25 7.53
N HIS A 149 -14.72 -21.55 7.83
CA HIS A 149 -13.50 -22.34 7.87
C HIS A 149 -12.76 -22.35 6.52
N VAL A 150 -13.49 -22.58 5.41
CA VAL A 150 -12.92 -22.55 4.05
C VAL A 150 -12.39 -21.15 3.70
N SER A 151 -13.07 -20.09 4.15
CA SER A 151 -12.61 -18.71 3.94
C SER A 151 -11.30 -18.46 4.69
N ARG A 152 -11.18 -18.92 5.95
CA ARG A 152 -9.94 -18.87 6.73
C ARG A 152 -8.82 -19.66 6.05
N LEU A 153 -9.08 -20.88 5.57
CA LEU A 153 -8.09 -21.69 4.85
C LEU A 153 -7.58 -20.98 3.59
N ARG A 154 -8.46 -20.33 2.82
CA ARG A 154 -8.05 -19.53 1.65
C ARG A 154 -7.13 -18.37 2.04
N THR A 155 -7.45 -17.66 3.11
CA THR A 155 -6.59 -16.56 3.60
C THR A 155 -5.21 -17.08 3.99
N LEU A 156 -5.13 -18.18 4.75
CA LEU A 156 -3.85 -18.78 5.15
C LEU A 156 -3.05 -19.31 3.96
N TRP A 157 -3.73 -19.90 2.97
CA TRP A 157 -3.10 -20.34 1.73
C TRP A 157 -2.51 -19.19 0.94
N GLN A 158 -3.23 -18.08 0.82
CA GLN A 158 -2.74 -16.88 0.14
C GLN A 158 -1.51 -16.31 0.87
N VAL A 159 -1.55 -16.25 2.21
CA VAL A 159 -0.39 -15.83 3.02
C VAL A 159 0.82 -16.75 2.78
N ALA A 160 0.63 -18.07 2.74
CA ALA A 160 1.72 -19.00 2.46
C ALA A 160 2.30 -18.82 1.05
N ASN A 161 1.45 -18.58 0.05
CA ASN A 161 1.89 -18.35 -1.34
C ASN A 161 2.58 -16.99 -1.54
N ASP A 162 2.10 -15.94 -0.86
CA ASP A 162 2.78 -14.64 -0.81
C ASP A 162 4.17 -14.79 -0.16
N MET A 163 4.32 -15.74 0.77
CA MET A 163 5.61 -16.15 1.36
C MET A 163 6.39 -17.15 0.51
N GLY A 164 6.01 -17.41 -0.75
CA GLY A 164 6.78 -18.24 -1.67
C GLY A 164 6.54 -19.76 -1.58
N ALA A 165 5.49 -20.21 -0.88
CA ALA A 165 5.19 -21.65 -0.75
C ALA A 165 4.81 -22.35 -2.07
N LYS A 166 4.35 -21.60 -3.09
CA LYS A 166 3.96 -22.11 -4.42
C LYS A 166 2.98 -23.30 -4.37
N ILE A 167 2.03 -23.27 -3.43
CA ILE A 167 0.99 -24.28 -3.25
C ILE A 167 -0.11 -24.05 -4.29
N ASP A 168 -0.24 -24.98 -5.23
CA ASP A 168 -1.31 -24.99 -6.24
C ASP A 168 -2.33 -26.11 -5.94
N VAL A 169 -2.13 -27.31 -6.50
CA VAL A 169 -3.08 -28.43 -6.44
C VAL A 169 -3.22 -29.03 -5.02
N THR A 170 -2.19 -28.86 -4.18
CA THR A 170 -2.14 -29.41 -2.81
C THR A 170 -3.11 -28.75 -1.84
N PHE A 171 -3.65 -27.57 -2.17
CA PHE A 171 -4.63 -26.89 -1.32
C PHE A 171 -5.90 -27.73 -1.08
N ARG A 172 -6.33 -28.51 -2.09
CA ARG A 172 -7.47 -29.44 -1.94
C ARG A 172 -7.17 -30.56 -0.95
N THR A 173 -5.97 -31.14 -1.00
CA THR A 173 -5.55 -32.22 -0.08
C THR A 173 -5.43 -31.73 1.35
N ILE A 174 -4.84 -30.54 1.55
CA ILE A 174 -4.73 -29.89 2.86
C ILE A 174 -6.13 -29.59 3.42
N SER A 175 -7.02 -29.03 2.59
CA SER A 175 -8.39 -28.72 3.01
C SER A 175 -9.16 -29.97 3.44
N ILE A 176 -8.99 -31.11 2.77
CA ILE A 176 -9.64 -32.38 3.13
C ILE A 176 -9.07 -32.94 4.44
N SER A 177 -7.76 -32.80 4.70
CA SER A 177 -7.13 -33.30 5.93
C SER A 177 -7.43 -32.47 7.19
N LEU A 178 -8.03 -31.28 7.03
CA LEU A 178 -8.28 -30.32 8.11
C LEU A 178 -9.76 -30.18 8.47
N LEU A 179 -10.64 -30.91 7.78
CA LEU A 179 -12.06 -31.10 8.14
C LEU A 179 -12.19 -32.03 9.35
#